data_AF-A0A9E1JNU3-F1
#
_entry.id   AF-A0A9E1JNU3-F1
#
_cell.length_a   1.000
_cell.length_b   1.000
_cell.length_c   1.000
_cell.angle_alpha   90.00
_cell.angle_beta   90.00
_cell.angle_gamma   90.00
#
_symmetry.space_group_name_H-M   'P 1'
#
loop_
_entity.id
_entity.type
_entity.pdbx_description
1 polymer ?
#
loop_
_entity_poly.entity_id
_entity_poly.type
_entity_poly.pdbx_seq_one_letter_code
_entity_poly.pdbx_strand_id
1 'polypeptide(L)'
;MYKNRNFFMAMTLFLSFFIMFSVSGSAQAAGCEDPDSITFSIIPTEETIQELTIYKPVIDYLAKMTGKKVEFYMPTSYATVVEAMIGKWVDVAVHGPYSYVLANAKDPDIDVFATYAKKPGHIQEEGPGYKACLITRKGSEFDTIESLKGAVIGLTDPASTSGNLVPRVVFTKTINTTLESYFKKVVYTGGHDLSTMAVYDGKV
;
A
#
# COMPACT_ATOMS: atom_id res chain seq x y z
N MET A 1 -21.78 80.16 -17.56
CA MET A 1 -20.76 79.43 -18.34
C MET A 1 -19.43 79.58 -17.61
N TYR A 2 -18.75 78.48 -17.31
CA TYR A 2 -17.48 78.34 -16.55
C TYR A 2 -17.53 78.57 -15.04
N LYS A 3 -16.77 77.86 -14.20
CA LYS A 3 -16.24 76.49 -14.13
C LYS A 3 -15.67 76.41 -12.70
N ASN A 4 -15.91 75.29 -12.04
CA ASN A 4 -15.51 74.93 -10.68
C ASN A 4 -14.14 75.44 -10.20
N ARG A 5 -14.08 75.91 -8.96
CA ARG A 5 -12.90 75.88 -8.08
C ARG A 5 -13.32 75.69 -6.63
N ASN A 6 -12.72 74.65 -6.02
CA ASN A 6 -12.37 74.49 -4.61
C ASN A 6 -13.54 74.27 -3.62
N PHE A 7 -13.74 73.07 -3.06
CA PHE A 7 -12.91 72.35 -2.08
C PHE A 7 -12.84 73.08 -0.72
N PHE A 8 -13.84 72.87 0.14
CA PHE A 8 -13.83 72.99 1.61
C PHE A 8 -15.09 72.27 2.12
N MET A 9 -14.98 71.08 2.70
CA MET A 9 -14.77 70.79 4.12
C MET A 9 -16.10 70.71 4.92
N ALA A 10 -16.39 69.48 5.34
CA ALA A 10 -17.14 69.06 6.54
C ALA A 10 -18.56 69.61 6.80
N MET A 11 -19.57 68.74 6.74
CA MET A 11 -20.68 68.71 7.73
C MET A 11 -21.55 67.42 7.57
N THR A 12 -21.22 66.40 8.37
CA THR A 12 -22.16 65.69 9.27
C THR A 12 -23.32 64.81 8.75
N LEU A 13 -23.35 63.58 9.30
CA LEU A 13 -24.50 62.72 9.65
C LEU A 13 -25.33 62.07 8.53
N PHE A 14 -25.08 60.78 8.27
CA PHE A 14 -26.17 59.80 8.20
C PHE A 14 -25.75 58.46 8.82
N LEU A 15 -26.44 58.13 9.90
CA LEU A 15 -26.36 56.95 10.75
C LEU A 15 -27.34 55.91 10.21
N SER A 16 -26.93 54.72 9.76
CA SER A 16 -27.79 53.51 9.85
C SER A 16 -27.09 52.19 9.47
N PHE A 17 -27.13 51.25 10.42
CA PHE A 17 -27.31 49.81 10.24
C PHE A 17 -26.21 48.97 9.56
N PHE A 18 -25.18 48.63 10.35
CA PHE A 18 -24.42 47.39 10.14
C PHE A 18 -25.13 46.26 10.90
N ILE A 19 -25.86 45.40 10.18
CA ILE A 19 -26.36 44.14 10.75
C ILE A 19 -25.16 43.19 10.82
N MET A 20 -24.62 42.99 12.01
CA MET A 20 -23.78 41.83 12.31
C MET A 20 -24.65 40.57 12.17
N PHE A 21 -24.50 39.87 11.05
CA PHE A 21 -24.92 38.48 10.97
C PHE A 21 -23.91 37.65 11.76
N SER A 22 -24.22 37.42 13.03
CA SER A 22 -23.53 36.42 13.86
C SER A 22 -23.79 35.05 13.24
N VAL A 23 -22.89 34.60 12.36
CA VAL A 23 -22.85 33.20 11.95
C VAL A 23 -22.36 32.43 13.17
N SER A 24 -23.32 31.93 13.96
CA SER A 24 -23.09 30.87 14.93
C SER A 24 -22.69 29.62 14.15
N GLY A 25 -21.41 29.53 13.80
CA GLY A 25 -20.81 28.31 13.29
C GLY A 25 -20.78 27.30 14.42
N SER A 26 -21.84 26.49 14.52
CA SER A 26 -21.76 25.22 15.22
C SER A 26 -20.67 24.42 14.50
N ALA A 27 -19.50 24.31 15.12
CA ALA A 27 -18.51 23.33 14.74
C ALA A 27 -19.17 21.95 14.96
N GLN A 28 -19.80 21.42 13.92
CA GLN A 28 -20.20 20.03 13.88
C GLN A 28 -18.88 19.26 13.97
N ALA A 29 -18.61 18.66 15.13
CA ALA A 29 -17.59 17.62 15.22
C ALA A 29 -17.89 16.63 14.09
N ALA A 30 -16.90 16.35 13.24
CA ALA A 30 -17.03 15.31 12.24
C ALA A 30 -17.49 14.05 12.99
N GLY A 31 -18.73 13.63 12.73
CA GLY A 31 -19.29 12.46 13.40
C GLY A 31 -18.42 11.26 13.04
N CYS A 32 -18.09 10.42 14.01
CA CYS A 32 -17.47 9.13 13.70
C CYS A 32 -18.39 8.39 12.73
N GLU A 33 -17.90 8.12 11.52
CA GLU A 33 -18.63 7.32 10.55
C GLU A 33 -18.69 5.87 11.08
N ASP A 34 -19.90 5.31 11.14
CA ASP A 34 -20.14 3.94 11.59
C ASP A 34 -20.85 3.15 10.48
N PRO A 35 -20.13 2.74 9.41
CA PRO A 35 -20.75 2.13 8.23
C PRO A 35 -21.32 0.74 8.56
N ASP A 36 -22.42 0.34 7.90
CA ASP A 36 -23.04 -0.98 8.10
C ASP A 36 -22.16 -2.16 7.63
N SER A 37 -21.16 -1.87 6.79
CA SER A 37 -20.22 -2.84 6.25
C SER A 37 -18.77 -2.40 6.41
N ILE A 38 -17.87 -3.37 6.45
CA ILE A 38 -16.42 -3.20 6.38
C ILE A 38 -15.95 -3.84 5.07
N THR A 39 -15.24 -3.10 4.25
CA THR A 39 -14.60 -3.61 3.04
C THR A 39 -13.18 -4.07 3.36
N PHE A 40 -12.90 -5.35 3.13
CA PHE A 40 -11.64 -6.01 3.41
C PHE A 40 -10.90 -6.38 2.12
N SER A 41 -9.59 -6.21 2.07
CA SER A 41 -8.75 -6.66 0.94
C SER A 41 -7.42 -7.24 1.41
N ILE A 42 -6.73 -7.95 0.53
CA ILE A 42 -5.40 -8.51 0.78
C ILE A 42 -4.54 -8.29 -0.46
N ILE A 43 -3.28 -7.90 -0.31
CA ILE A 43 -2.37 -7.91 -1.46
C ILE A 43 -2.29 -9.32 -2.07
N PRO A 44 -2.30 -9.48 -3.40
CA PRO A 44 -2.26 -10.79 -4.04
C PRO A 44 -0.84 -11.35 -4.01
N THR A 45 -0.45 -11.98 -2.89
CA THR A 45 0.90 -12.56 -2.75
C THR A 45 1.02 -13.87 -3.53
N GLU A 46 -0.08 -14.61 -3.62
CA GLU A 46 -0.27 -15.84 -4.37
C GLU A 46 -1.64 -15.76 -5.08
N GLU A 47 -2.26 -16.91 -5.36
CA GLU A 47 -3.62 -16.96 -5.88
C GLU A 47 -4.62 -16.44 -4.82
N THR A 48 -5.31 -15.35 -5.15
CA THR A 48 -6.14 -14.58 -4.21
C THR A 48 -7.26 -15.40 -3.55
N ILE A 49 -7.92 -16.33 -4.27
CA ILE A 49 -9.03 -17.11 -3.69
C ILE A 49 -8.51 -18.10 -2.63
N GLN A 50 -7.34 -18.71 -2.87
CA GLN A 50 -6.65 -19.53 -1.88
C GLN A 50 -6.25 -18.69 -0.67
N GLU A 51 -5.66 -17.51 -0.86
CA GLU A 51 -5.32 -16.62 0.25
C GLU A 51 -6.56 -16.18 1.03
N LEU A 52 -7.65 -15.82 0.36
CA LEU A 52 -8.91 -15.45 1.00
C LEU A 52 -9.45 -16.58 1.88
N THR A 53 -9.28 -17.83 1.45
CA THR A 53 -9.66 -19.01 2.26
C THR A 53 -8.86 -19.08 3.56
N ILE A 54 -7.58 -18.70 3.54
CA ILE A 54 -6.72 -18.62 4.73
C ILE A 54 -7.17 -17.48 5.67
N TYR A 55 -7.61 -16.35 5.13
CA TYR A 55 -8.09 -15.20 5.91
C TYR A 55 -9.53 -15.33 6.40
N LYS A 56 -10.31 -16.28 5.87
CA LYS A 56 -11.72 -16.45 6.23
C LYS A 56 -11.98 -16.50 7.76
N PRO A 57 -11.20 -17.22 8.58
CA PRO A 57 -11.41 -17.21 10.03
C PRO A 57 -11.25 -15.82 10.68
N VAL A 58 -10.35 -14.98 10.17
CA VAL A 58 -10.13 -13.61 10.64
C VAL A 58 -11.31 -12.72 10.23
N ILE A 59 -11.75 -12.84 8.98
CA ILE A 59 -12.91 -12.10 8.44
C ILE A 59 -14.18 -12.45 9.20
N ASP A 60 -14.45 -13.74 9.43
CA ASP A 60 -15.62 -14.21 10.17
C ASP A 60 -15.58 -13.73 11.63
N TYR A 61 -14.40 -13.71 12.25
CA TYR A 61 -14.21 -13.18 13.60
C TYR A 61 -14.45 -11.66 13.66
N LEU A 62 -13.94 -10.90 12.68
CA LEU A 62 -14.18 -9.47 12.56
C LEU A 62 -15.68 -9.16 12.41
N ALA A 63 -16.38 -9.88 11.54
CA ALA A 63 -17.82 -9.74 11.36
C ALA A 63 -18.59 -10.01 12.66
N LYS A 64 -18.23 -11.09 13.37
CA LYS A 64 -18.86 -11.45 14.64
C LYS A 64 -18.65 -10.39 15.72
N MET A 65 -17.44 -9.83 15.83
CA MET A 65 -17.10 -8.87 16.88
C MET A 65 -17.69 -7.48 16.63
N THR A 66 -17.82 -7.09 15.36
CA THR A 66 -18.35 -5.78 14.98
C THR A 66 -19.87 -5.78 14.75
N GLY A 67 -20.46 -6.95 14.50
CA GLY A 67 -21.85 -7.07 14.05
C GLY A 67 -22.07 -6.56 12.62
N LYS A 68 -21.00 -6.23 11.89
CA LYS A 68 -21.06 -5.66 10.52
C LYS A 68 -20.87 -6.72 9.47
N LYS A 69 -21.39 -6.46 8.27
CA LYS A 69 -21.08 -7.26 7.08
C LYS A 69 -19.64 -6.99 6.66
N VAL A 70 -18.85 -8.04 6.41
CA VAL A 70 -17.51 -7.88 5.81
C VAL A 70 -17.57 -8.25 4.33
N GLU A 71 -17.28 -7.29 3.46
CA GLU A 71 -17.23 -7.47 2.01
C GLU A 71 -15.79 -7.62 1.55
N PHE A 72 -15.54 -8.49 0.57
CA PHE A 72 -14.20 -8.69 0.04
C PHE A 72 -14.00 -7.90 -1.27
N TYR A 73 -13.01 -7.02 -1.28
CA TYR A 73 -12.55 -6.33 -2.47
C TYR A 73 -11.44 -7.15 -3.14
N MET A 74 -11.75 -7.70 -4.31
CA MET A 74 -10.84 -8.52 -5.11
C MET A 74 -9.77 -7.64 -5.79
N PRO A 75 -8.50 -7.75 -5.39
CA PRO A 75 -7.42 -6.95 -5.98
C PRO A 75 -6.79 -7.65 -7.18
N THR A 76 -6.22 -6.85 -8.08
CA THR A 76 -5.46 -7.33 -9.24
C THR A 76 -3.96 -7.09 -9.12
N SER A 77 -3.52 -6.30 -8.14
CA SER A 77 -2.11 -6.00 -7.85
C SER A 77 -1.97 -5.41 -6.44
N TYR A 78 -0.74 -5.27 -5.95
CA TYR A 78 -0.49 -4.60 -4.68
C TYR A 78 -0.87 -3.11 -4.76
N ALA A 79 -0.59 -2.48 -5.90
CA ALA A 79 -0.95 -1.09 -6.15
C ALA A 79 -2.48 -0.89 -6.09
N THR A 80 -3.26 -1.87 -6.56
CA THR A 80 -4.72 -1.82 -6.49
C THR A 80 -5.20 -1.69 -5.03
N VAL A 81 -4.62 -2.45 -4.10
CA VAL A 81 -4.98 -2.36 -2.68
C VAL A 81 -4.58 -1.01 -2.10
N VAL A 82 -3.37 -0.53 -2.41
CA VAL A 82 -2.89 0.79 -1.95
C VAL A 82 -3.83 1.91 -2.41
N GLU A 83 -4.15 1.97 -3.70
CA GLU A 83 -5.04 3.00 -4.25
C GLU A 83 -6.48 2.84 -3.76
N ALA A 84 -6.96 1.62 -3.54
CA ALA A 84 -8.28 1.37 -2.98
C ALA A 84 -8.41 1.90 -1.54
N MET A 85 -7.37 1.75 -0.71
CA MET A 85 -7.37 2.33 0.63
C MET A 85 -7.31 3.86 0.61
N ILE A 86 -6.46 4.44 -0.24
CA ILE A 86 -6.36 5.91 -0.41
C ILE A 86 -7.71 6.48 -0.88
N GLY A 87 -8.36 5.79 -1.80
CA GLY A 87 -9.68 6.16 -2.30
C GLY A 87 -10.85 5.81 -1.36
N LYS A 88 -10.57 5.26 -0.16
CA LYS A 88 -11.57 4.82 0.82
C LYS A 88 -12.56 3.78 0.28
N TRP A 89 -12.14 2.99 -0.71
CA TRP A 89 -12.88 1.83 -1.21
C TRP A 89 -12.63 0.57 -0.38
N VAL A 90 -11.54 0.55 0.39
CA VAL A 90 -11.16 -0.54 1.30
C VAL A 90 -10.89 0.06 2.67
N ASP A 91 -11.56 -0.47 3.69
CA ASP A 91 -11.44 0.00 5.08
C ASP A 91 -10.29 -0.71 5.81
N VAL A 92 -10.13 -2.00 5.55
CA VAL A 92 -9.11 -2.84 6.19
C VAL A 92 -8.39 -3.65 5.12
N ALA A 93 -7.07 -3.59 5.09
CA ALA A 93 -6.29 -4.43 4.19
C ALA A 93 -5.12 -5.12 4.86
N VAL A 94 -4.77 -6.30 4.35
CA VAL A 94 -3.50 -6.95 4.68
C VAL A 94 -2.46 -6.52 3.67
N HIS A 95 -1.41 -5.85 4.16
CA HIS A 95 -0.28 -5.36 3.38
C HIS A 95 1.02 -6.09 3.70
N GLY A 96 1.94 -6.08 2.74
CA GLY A 96 3.36 -6.30 3.00
C GLY A 96 3.99 -5.00 3.52
N PRO A 97 5.11 -5.07 4.27
CA PRO A 97 5.72 -3.89 4.90
C PRO A 97 5.94 -2.71 3.95
N TYR A 98 6.47 -2.94 2.74
CA TYR A 98 6.75 -1.87 1.79
C TYR A 98 5.46 -1.29 1.21
N SER A 99 4.49 -2.12 0.83
CA SER A 99 3.19 -1.64 0.34
C SER A 99 2.43 -0.81 1.38
N TYR A 100 2.55 -1.15 2.68
CA TYR A 100 2.01 -0.31 3.76
C TYR A 100 2.71 1.05 3.82
N VAL A 101 4.05 1.06 3.80
CA VAL A 101 4.82 2.32 3.81
C VAL A 101 4.45 3.20 2.61
N LEU A 102 4.20 2.61 1.43
CA LEU A 102 3.73 3.36 0.25
C LEU A 102 2.33 3.94 0.44
N ALA A 103 1.41 3.19 1.05
CA ALA A 103 0.07 3.67 1.34
C ALA A 103 0.10 4.81 2.38
N ASN A 104 0.74 4.58 3.52
CA ASN A 104 0.85 5.56 4.60
C ASN A 104 1.59 6.85 4.18
N ALA A 105 2.60 6.75 3.30
CA ALA A 105 3.29 7.91 2.77
C ALA A 105 2.39 8.81 1.88
N LYS A 106 1.34 8.24 1.30
CA LYS A 106 0.36 8.97 0.47
C LYS A 106 -0.84 9.44 1.28
N ASP A 107 -1.25 8.65 2.27
CA ASP A 107 -2.35 8.94 3.19
C ASP A 107 -1.95 8.54 4.62
N PRO A 108 -1.52 9.50 5.45
CA PRO A 108 -1.11 9.26 6.83
C PRO A 108 -2.21 8.71 7.75
N ASP A 109 -3.49 8.79 7.34
CA ASP A 109 -4.61 8.23 8.10
C ASP A 109 -4.72 6.70 7.93
N ILE A 110 -3.91 6.10 7.05
CA ILE A 110 -3.78 4.64 6.92
C ILE A 110 -2.83 4.14 8.00
N ASP A 111 -3.40 3.65 9.10
CA ASP A 111 -2.67 3.15 10.26
C ASP A 111 -2.54 1.62 10.30
N VAL A 112 -1.33 1.15 10.64
CA VAL A 112 -1.12 -0.26 11.00
C VAL A 112 -1.51 -0.49 12.46
N PHE A 113 -2.44 -1.42 12.69
CA PHE A 113 -2.87 -1.80 14.04
C PHE A 113 -2.53 -3.25 14.43
N ALA A 114 -2.08 -4.08 13.47
CA ALA A 114 -1.75 -5.47 13.71
C ALA A 114 -0.69 -5.99 12.73
N THR A 115 0.05 -7.01 13.18
CA THR A 115 0.94 -7.83 12.34
C THR A 115 0.83 -9.30 12.79
N TYR A 116 0.88 -10.23 11.84
CA TYR A 116 0.86 -11.65 12.18
C TYR A 116 2.26 -12.12 12.63
N ALA A 117 2.30 -12.99 13.63
CA ALA A 117 3.50 -13.73 13.98
C ALA A 117 3.56 -15.02 13.16
N LYS A 118 4.68 -15.24 12.47
CA LYS A 118 4.94 -16.52 11.81
C LYS A 118 5.29 -17.57 12.86
N LYS A 119 4.74 -18.78 12.69
CA LYS A 119 5.18 -19.98 13.41
C LYS A 119 6.60 -20.36 12.95
N PRO A 120 7.37 -21.08 13.78
CA PRO A 120 8.70 -21.53 13.38
C PRO A 120 8.61 -22.44 12.15
N GLY A 121 9.51 -22.24 11.20
CA GLY A 121 9.65 -23.03 9.97
C GLY A 121 11.11 -23.26 9.60
N HIS A 122 11.36 -23.99 8.51
CA HIS A 122 12.71 -24.39 8.13
C HIS A 122 13.71 -23.24 7.92
N ILE A 123 13.23 -22.08 7.46
CA ILE A 123 14.05 -20.91 7.13
C ILE A 123 13.77 -19.69 8.03
N GLN A 124 12.73 -19.77 8.87
CA GLN A 124 12.18 -18.63 9.60
C GLN A 124 11.93 -18.99 11.07
N GLU A 125 12.43 -18.13 11.96
CA GLU A 125 12.14 -18.20 13.40
C GLU A 125 10.72 -17.71 13.69
N GLU A 126 10.19 -18.09 14.85
CA GLU A 126 8.93 -17.55 15.32
C GLU A 126 9.01 -16.03 15.51
N GLY A 127 7.97 -15.31 15.09
CA GLY A 127 7.87 -13.87 15.36
C GLY A 127 7.27 -13.02 14.24
N PRO A 128 7.16 -11.71 14.45
CA PRO A 128 6.53 -10.77 13.52
C PRO A 128 7.50 -10.36 12.39
N GLY A 129 7.94 -11.34 11.60
CA GLY A 129 8.89 -11.11 10.53
C GLY A 129 9.01 -12.28 9.57
N TYR A 130 9.70 -12.04 8.46
CA TYR A 130 10.00 -13.05 7.45
C TYR A 130 11.28 -12.71 6.70
N LYS A 131 11.88 -13.71 6.04
CA LYS A 131 13.06 -13.54 5.18
C LYS A 131 12.65 -13.50 3.70
N ALA A 132 13.36 -12.68 2.92
CA ALA A 132 13.35 -12.78 1.47
C ALA A 132 14.28 -13.91 1.03
N CYS A 133 13.90 -14.63 -0.03
CA CYS A 133 14.71 -15.70 -0.60
C CYS A 133 14.89 -15.46 -2.10
N LEU A 134 16.13 -15.57 -2.57
CA LEU A 134 16.44 -15.74 -3.98
C LEU A 134 16.47 -17.24 -4.25
N ILE A 135 15.71 -17.69 -5.25
CA ILE A 135 15.59 -19.12 -5.60
C ILE A 135 16.09 -19.34 -7.02
N THR A 136 16.69 -20.50 -7.25
CA THR A 136 17.13 -20.97 -8.57
C THR A 136 16.61 -22.38 -8.80
N ARG A 137 16.52 -22.79 -10.07
CA ARG A 137 16.06 -24.14 -10.41
C ARG A 137 17.13 -25.16 -9.99
N LYS A 138 16.71 -26.22 -9.29
CA LYS A 138 17.63 -27.31 -8.92
C LYS A 138 18.30 -27.90 -10.17
N GLY A 139 19.63 -28.01 -10.12
CA GLY A 139 20.44 -28.53 -11.22
C GLY A 139 20.72 -27.53 -12.35
N SER A 140 20.36 -26.26 -12.19
CA SER A 140 20.85 -25.19 -13.08
C SER A 140 22.32 -24.86 -12.78
N GLU A 141 22.92 -24.08 -13.67
CA GLU A 141 24.25 -23.48 -13.48
C GLU A 141 24.27 -22.37 -12.41
N PHE A 142 23.12 -22.00 -11.83
CA PHE A 142 22.97 -20.88 -10.91
C PHE A 142 23.12 -21.32 -9.44
N ASP A 143 24.35 -21.59 -9.03
CA ASP A 143 24.72 -22.07 -7.68
C ASP A 143 25.53 -21.06 -6.85
N THR A 144 26.01 -20.01 -7.48
CA THR A 144 26.83 -18.94 -6.88
C THR A 144 26.28 -17.57 -7.27
N ILE A 145 26.62 -16.52 -6.53
CA ILE A 145 26.16 -15.17 -6.88
C ILE A 145 26.69 -14.79 -8.27
N GLU A 146 27.96 -15.07 -8.55
CA GLU A 146 28.64 -14.75 -9.80
C GLU A 146 27.99 -15.42 -11.01
N SER A 147 27.51 -16.66 -10.86
CA SER A 147 26.82 -17.40 -11.93
C SER A 147 25.51 -16.72 -12.38
N LEU A 148 24.91 -15.88 -11.54
CA LEU A 148 23.66 -15.17 -11.86
C LEU A 148 23.87 -14.01 -12.84
N LYS A 149 25.11 -13.60 -13.10
CA LYS A 149 25.42 -12.48 -13.98
C LYS A 149 24.95 -12.76 -15.40
N GLY A 150 24.13 -11.87 -15.95
CA GLY A 150 23.52 -12.03 -17.27
C GLY A 150 22.34 -13.00 -17.31
N ALA A 151 21.90 -13.55 -16.17
CA ALA A 151 20.65 -14.31 -16.08
C ALA A 151 19.43 -13.38 -16.23
N VAL A 152 18.24 -13.97 -16.31
CA VAL A 152 16.97 -13.25 -16.15
C VAL A 152 16.60 -13.32 -14.67
N ILE A 153 16.16 -12.21 -14.07
CA ILE A 153 15.63 -12.22 -12.71
C ILE A 153 14.12 -11.96 -12.72
N GLY A 154 13.38 -12.86 -12.07
CA GLY A 154 11.96 -12.69 -11.77
C GLY A 154 11.77 -12.02 -10.41
N LEU A 155 11.25 -10.79 -10.44
CA LEU A 155 10.68 -10.11 -9.28
C LEU A 155 9.17 -10.42 -9.22
N THR A 156 8.54 -10.15 -8.08
CA THR A 156 7.08 -10.42 -7.90
C THR A 156 6.25 -9.23 -8.39
N ASP A 157 5.99 -8.27 -7.51
CA ASP A 157 5.27 -7.02 -7.75
C ASP A 157 6.18 -5.82 -7.35
N PRO A 158 6.12 -4.67 -8.06
CA PRO A 158 6.88 -3.47 -7.71
C PRO A 158 6.73 -2.98 -6.25
N ALA A 159 5.55 -3.14 -5.64
CA ALA A 159 5.28 -2.76 -4.26
C ALA A 159 5.59 -3.89 -3.25
N SER A 160 6.12 -5.03 -3.70
CA SER A 160 6.52 -6.13 -2.83
C SER A 160 7.80 -5.82 -2.05
N THR A 161 7.80 -6.12 -0.75
CA THR A 161 8.98 -5.98 0.10
C THR A 161 10.06 -7.01 -0.28
N SER A 162 9.78 -8.31 -0.14
CA SER A 162 10.77 -9.37 -0.38
C SER A 162 11.02 -9.63 -1.85
N GLY A 163 10.00 -9.45 -2.69
CA GLY A 163 10.10 -9.77 -4.10
C GLY A 163 10.43 -8.57 -5.00
N ASN A 164 10.69 -7.38 -4.43
CA ASN A 164 11.23 -6.23 -5.19
C ASN A 164 12.16 -5.34 -4.35
N LEU A 165 11.70 -4.78 -3.23
CA LEU A 165 12.49 -3.80 -2.46
C LEU A 165 13.79 -4.42 -1.91
N VAL A 166 13.70 -5.57 -1.25
CA VAL A 166 14.86 -6.24 -0.63
C VAL A 166 15.91 -6.60 -1.68
N PRO A 167 15.59 -7.24 -2.83
CA PRO A 167 16.55 -7.42 -3.91
C PRO A 167 17.21 -6.11 -4.37
N ARG A 168 16.43 -5.03 -4.51
CA ARG A 168 16.96 -3.74 -4.99
C ARG A 168 17.86 -3.02 -4.00
N VAL A 169 17.71 -3.25 -2.69
CA VAL A 169 18.45 -2.54 -1.64
C VAL A 169 19.53 -3.39 -0.99
N VAL A 170 19.28 -4.69 -0.81
CA VAL A 170 20.18 -5.61 -0.10
C VAL A 170 21.05 -6.36 -1.10
N PHE A 171 20.46 -7.01 -2.11
CA PHE A 171 21.23 -7.82 -3.05
C PHE A 171 22.17 -6.96 -3.92
N THR A 172 21.74 -5.76 -4.31
CA THR A 172 22.58 -4.78 -5.05
C THR A 172 23.86 -4.40 -4.32
N LYS A 173 23.87 -4.40 -2.98
CA LYS A 173 25.09 -4.20 -2.18
C LYS A 173 26.06 -5.36 -2.32
N THR A 174 25.54 -6.59 -2.44
CA THR A 174 26.35 -7.80 -2.62
C THR A 174 26.99 -7.87 -4.01
N ILE A 175 26.23 -7.50 -5.06
CA ILE A 175 26.74 -7.49 -6.44
C ILE A 175 27.46 -6.19 -6.83
N ASN A 176 27.47 -5.19 -5.94
CA ASN A 176 28.06 -3.86 -6.14
C ASN A 176 27.60 -3.16 -7.44
N THR A 177 26.34 -3.34 -7.83
CA THR A 177 25.72 -2.72 -9.01
C THR A 177 24.19 -2.82 -8.95
N THR A 178 23.47 -2.28 -9.95
CA THR A 178 22.01 -2.40 -10.05
C THR A 178 21.59 -3.76 -10.61
N LEU A 179 20.35 -4.18 -10.34
CA LEU A 179 19.80 -5.40 -10.94
C LEU A 179 19.83 -5.32 -12.47
N GLU A 180 19.48 -4.15 -13.01
CA GLU A 180 19.43 -3.89 -14.46
C GLU A 180 20.81 -3.96 -15.13
N SER A 181 21.89 -3.71 -14.39
CA SER A 181 23.27 -3.83 -14.91
C SER A 181 23.83 -5.25 -14.77
N TYR A 182 23.34 -6.00 -13.79
CA TYR A 182 23.85 -7.33 -13.45
C TYR A 182 23.15 -8.44 -14.22
N PHE A 183 21.83 -8.34 -14.35
CA PHE A 183 20.97 -9.27 -15.06
C PHE A 183 20.72 -8.76 -16.48
N LYS A 184 20.60 -9.67 -17.46
CA LYS A 184 20.26 -9.26 -18.84
C LYS A 184 18.82 -8.77 -18.96
N LYS A 185 17.95 -9.17 -18.03
CA LYS A 185 16.54 -8.79 -17.98
C LYS A 185 16.00 -8.90 -16.56
N VAL A 186 15.25 -7.89 -16.14
CA VAL A 186 14.43 -7.89 -14.91
C VAL A 186 12.97 -7.96 -15.33
N VAL A 187 12.20 -8.90 -14.79
CA VAL A 187 10.76 -9.05 -15.09
C VAL A 187 9.95 -9.10 -13.81
N TYR A 188 8.69 -8.67 -13.88
CA TYR A 188 7.71 -8.85 -12.81
C TYR A 188 6.80 -10.02 -13.17
N THR A 189 6.71 -10.99 -12.26
CA THR A 189 5.93 -12.22 -12.43
C THR A 189 4.52 -12.10 -11.87
N GLY A 190 4.26 -11.11 -11.01
CA GLY A 190 2.95 -10.81 -10.43
C GLY A 190 2.67 -11.45 -9.08
N GLY A 191 3.40 -12.50 -8.68
CA GLY A 191 3.16 -13.24 -7.43
C GLY A 191 4.30 -14.16 -7.04
N HIS A 192 4.30 -14.64 -5.80
CA HIS A 192 5.33 -15.53 -5.26
C HIS A 192 5.24 -16.95 -5.85
N ASP A 193 4.02 -17.45 -6.00
CA ASP A 193 3.71 -18.69 -6.71
C ASP A 193 4.13 -18.61 -8.20
N LEU A 194 3.81 -17.50 -8.87
CA LEU A 194 4.17 -17.25 -10.26
C LEU A 194 5.69 -17.12 -10.46
N SER A 195 6.40 -16.50 -9.52
CA SER A 195 7.88 -16.50 -9.49
C SER A 195 8.43 -17.92 -9.40
N THR A 196 7.87 -18.74 -8.51
CA THR A 196 8.30 -20.13 -8.33
C THR A 196 8.07 -20.95 -9.60
N MET A 197 6.90 -20.79 -10.24
CA MET A 197 6.59 -21.45 -11.50
C MET A 197 7.48 -20.98 -12.65
N ALA A 198 7.81 -19.68 -12.72
CA ALA A 198 8.71 -19.15 -13.74
C ALA A 198 10.13 -19.74 -13.64
N VAL A 199 10.64 -19.90 -12.41
CA VAL A 199 11.92 -20.56 -12.14
C VAL A 199 11.86 -22.04 -12.51
N TYR A 200 10.77 -22.73 -12.11
CA TYR A 200 10.58 -24.15 -12.43
C TYR A 200 10.56 -24.40 -13.96
N ASP A 201 9.85 -23.55 -14.70
CA ASP A 201 9.75 -23.60 -16.16
C ASP A 201 11.02 -23.14 -16.88
N GLY A 202 11.99 -22.54 -16.18
CA GLY A 202 13.22 -21.96 -16.77
C GLY A 202 12.96 -20.70 -17.60
N LYS A 203 11.88 -19.96 -17.30
CA LYS A 203 11.55 -18.67 -17.93
C LYS A 203 12.36 -17.52 -17.32
N VAL A 204 12.73 -17.68 -16.05
CA VAL A 204 13.63 -16.80 -15.28
C VAL A 204 14.67 -17.65 -14.56
#